data_AF-A0A2L2YPN6-F1
#
_entry.id   AF-A0A2L2YPN6-F1
#
_cell.length_a   1.000
_cell.length_b   1.000
_cell.length_c   1.000
_cell.angle_alpha   90.00
_cell.angle_beta   90.00
_cell.angle_gamma   90.00
#
_symmetry.space_group_name_H-M   'P 1'
#
loop_
_entity.id
_entity.type
_entity.pdbx_description
1 polymer ?
#
loop_
_entity_poly.entity_id
_entity_poly.type
_entity_poly.pdbx_seq_one_letter_code
_entity_poly.pdbx_strand_id
1 'polypeptide(L)'
;CITGAMSTAPTRALEAILNLTPLDIFMCSSARMTAYRMKLQYQWYDKPSSGGHTSITKKIYHPTLLMPSDCMERKYVFERPFEVVFPTREEWDNNTIDTKNDDLIWYTDGSKKCNLS
;
A
#
# COMPACT_ATOMS: atom_id res chain seq x y z
N CYS A 1 23.80 11.78 -9.49
CA CYS A 1 23.77 12.82 -8.43
C CYS A 1 22.47 13.61 -8.58
N ILE A 2 21.64 13.74 -7.53
CA ILE A 2 20.37 14.52 -7.57
C ILE A 2 20.56 15.95 -7.04
N THR A 3 21.72 16.29 -6.48
CA THR A 3 21.95 17.60 -5.84
C THR A 3 22.80 18.51 -6.72
N GLY A 4 22.36 18.73 -7.97
CA GLY A 4 22.96 19.73 -8.86
C GLY A 4 22.56 21.18 -8.50
N ALA A 5 21.49 21.35 -7.73
CA ALA A 5 21.14 22.63 -7.13
C ALA A 5 21.88 22.73 -5.78
N MET A 6 22.99 23.48 -5.76
CA MET A 6 23.70 23.80 -4.52
C MET A 6 22.72 24.46 -3.55
N SER A 7 22.66 23.99 -2.30
CA SER A 7 22.00 24.74 -1.23
C SER A 7 22.78 26.03 -1.04
N THR A 8 22.35 27.10 -1.69
CA THR A 8 22.99 28.39 -1.50
C THR A 8 22.66 28.86 -0.08
N ALA A 9 23.64 29.43 0.62
CA ALA A 9 23.44 30.03 1.95
C ALA A 9 22.15 30.87 2.06
N PRO A 10 21.73 31.68 1.06
CA PRO A 10 20.46 32.38 1.10
C PRO A 10 19.22 31.45 1.17
N THR A 11 19.20 30.31 0.47
CA THR A 11 18.08 29.35 0.57
C THR A 11 17.96 28.82 1.99
N ARG A 12 19.07 28.41 2.60
CA ARG A 12 19.07 27.89 3.98
C ARG A 12 18.70 28.95 5.01
N ALA A 13 19.12 30.20 4.79
CA ALA A 13 18.74 31.33 5.63
C ALA A 13 17.22 31.60 5.56
N LEU A 14 16.64 31.62 4.37
CA LEU A 14 15.18 31.79 4.22
C LEU A 14 14.40 30.63 4.83
N GLU A 15 14.85 29.39 4.63
CA GLU A 15 14.24 28.22 5.27
C GLU A 15 14.25 28.36 6.80
N ALA A 16 15.36 28.82 7.39
CA ALA A 16 15.44 29.06 8.83
C ALA A 16 14.52 30.20 9.30
N ILE A 17 14.53 31.34 8.60
CA ILE A 17 13.70 32.52 8.94
C ILE A 17 12.21 32.16 8.86
N LEU A 18 11.82 31.38 7.86
CA LEU A 18 10.43 30.97 7.62
C LEU A 18 10.04 29.67 8.35
N ASN A 19 10.96 29.09 9.13
CA ASN A 19 10.79 27.80 9.81
C ASN A 19 10.32 26.67 8.89
N LEU A 20 10.89 26.61 7.68
CA LEU A 20 10.61 25.59 6.67
C LEU A 20 11.55 24.39 6.82
N THR A 21 11.05 23.22 6.44
CA THR A 21 11.92 22.05 6.28
C THR A 21 12.91 22.32 5.15
N PRO A 22 14.21 22.05 5.37
CA PRO A 22 15.21 22.20 4.34
C PRO A 22 14.90 21.42 3.06
N LEU A 23 15.10 22.05 1.91
CA LEU A 23 14.73 21.49 0.62
C LEU A 23 15.41 20.16 0.33
N ASP A 24 16.70 20.02 0.68
CA ASP A 24 17.47 18.79 0.53
C ASP A 24 16.85 17.63 1.33
N ILE A 25 16.45 17.90 2.58
CA ILE A 25 15.77 16.92 3.44
C ILE A 25 14.42 16.55 2.86
N PHE A 26 13.63 17.53 2.41
CA PHE A 26 12.32 17.29 1.81
C PHE A 26 12.43 16.41 0.55
N MET A 27 13.38 16.71 -0.34
CA MET A 27 13.62 15.94 -1.55
C MET A 27 14.04 14.50 -1.24
N CYS A 28 14.93 14.32 -0.26
CA CYS A 28 15.32 13.00 0.23
C CYS A 28 14.14 12.20 0.79
N SER A 29 13.28 12.84 1.58
CA SER A 29 12.05 12.23 2.11
C SER A 29 11.10 11.81 0.99
N SER A 30 10.82 12.71 0.04
CA SER A 30 9.97 12.44 -1.11
C SER A 30 10.49 11.29 -1.99
N ALA A 31 11.80 11.28 -2.26
CA ALA A 31 12.46 10.19 -2.98
C ALA A 31 12.36 8.86 -2.22
N ARG A 32 12.59 8.87 -0.90
CA ARG A 32 12.51 7.66 -0.08
C ARG A 32 11.08 7.10 0.01
N MET A 33 10.09 7.98 0.18
CA MET A 33 8.67 7.64 0.19
C MET A 33 8.25 6.99 -1.13
N THR A 34 8.69 7.57 -2.26
CA THR A 34 8.40 7.03 -3.58
C THR A 34 9.04 5.65 -3.77
N ALA A 35 10.31 5.48 -3.38
CA ALA A 35 10.98 4.18 -3.40
C ALA A 35 10.25 3.12 -2.55
N TYR A 36 9.76 3.51 -1.36
CA TYR A 36 8.97 2.62 -0.52
C TYR A 36 7.68 2.16 -1.21
N ARG A 37 6.91 3.09 -1.82
CA ARG A 37 5.69 2.73 -2.56
C ARG A 37 5.98 1.80 -3.74
N MET A 38 7.04 2.06 -4.51
CA MET A 38 7.44 1.19 -5.61
C MET A 38 7.82 -0.20 -5.13
N LYS A 39 8.47 -0.31 -3.96
CA LYS A 39 8.78 -1.60 -3.33
C LYS A 39 7.52 -2.36 -2.95
N LEU A 40 6.52 -1.68 -2.37
CA LEU A 40 5.22 -2.29 -2.05
C LEU A 40 4.46 -2.81 -3.28
N GLN A 41 4.65 -2.17 -4.44
CA GLN A 41 4.02 -2.57 -5.70
C GLN A 41 4.85 -3.57 -6.52
N TYR A 42 5.93 -4.12 -5.95
CA TYR A 42 6.86 -5.02 -6.63
C TYR A 42 7.52 -4.40 -7.89
N GLN A 43 7.53 -3.07 -8.02
CA GLN A 43 8.11 -2.33 -9.15
C GLN A 43 9.54 -1.86 -8.89
N TRP A 44 10.08 -2.11 -7.69
CA TRP A 44 11.43 -1.66 -7.32
C TRP A 44 12.50 -2.68 -7.72
N TYR A 45 13.46 -2.25 -8.53
CA TYR A 45 14.57 -3.09 -8.98
C TYR A 45 15.86 -2.81 -8.19
N ASP A 46 16.23 -3.71 -7.29
CA ASP A 46 17.49 -3.68 -6.53
C ASP A 46 18.64 -4.35 -7.30
N LYS A 47 18.91 -3.91 -8.54
CA LYS A 47 20.10 -4.41 -9.26
C LYS A 47 21.40 -3.89 -8.60
N PRO A 48 22.42 -4.72 -8.39
CA PRO A 48 23.67 -4.33 -7.73
C PRO A 48 24.45 -3.22 -8.47
N SER A 49 24.15 -2.97 -9.75
CA SER A 49 24.73 -1.92 -10.58
C SER A 49 23.93 -0.60 -10.61
N SER A 50 22.84 -0.47 -9.85
CA SER A 50 22.03 0.75 -9.83
C SER A 50 22.73 1.85 -8.99
N GLY A 51 23.69 2.54 -9.60
CA GLY A 51 24.33 3.72 -9.03
C GLY A 51 23.40 4.94 -9.06
N GLY A 52 23.41 5.73 -7.99
CA GLY A 52 22.73 7.03 -7.95
C GLY A 52 21.40 7.03 -7.20
N HIS A 53 20.28 6.91 -7.91
CA HIS A 53 18.93 7.26 -7.41
C HIS A 53 18.30 6.18 -6.51
N THR A 54 18.54 4.90 -6.80
CA THR A 54 18.01 3.77 -6.02
C THR A 54 18.74 3.56 -4.69
N SER A 55 19.93 4.16 -4.51
CA SER A 55 20.69 4.10 -3.25
C SER A 55 19.98 4.77 -2.07
N ILE A 56 18.89 5.51 -2.30
CA ILE A 56 18.11 6.18 -1.26
C ILE A 56 17.57 5.20 -0.20
N THR A 57 17.29 3.95 -0.60
CA THR A 57 16.84 2.89 0.30
C THR A 57 17.92 2.46 1.29
N LYS A 58 19.20 2.59 0.91
CA LYS A 58 20.37 2.33 1.76
C LYS A 58 20.74 3.55 2.61
N LYS A 59 20.60 4.76 2.05
CA LYS A 59 20.94 6.02 2.74
C LYS A 59 19.95 6.38 3.84
N ILE A 60 18.65 6.16 3.62
CA ILE A 60 17.60 6.45 4.58
C ILE A 60 16.93 5.13 4.94
N TYR A 61 17.31 4.60 6.10
CA TYR A 61 16.87 3.30 6.59
C TYR A 61 16.14 3.45 7.91
N HIS A 62 15.00 2.76 8.05
CA HIS A 62 14.27 2.66 9.30
C HIS A 62 13.53 1.30 9.35
N PRO A 63 13.51 0.58 10.48
CA PRO A 63 12.84 -0.72 10.59
C PRO A 63 11.36 -0.70 10.16
N THR A 64 10.65 0.39 10.43
CA THR A 64 9.24 0.58 9.99
C THR A 64 9.06 0.47 8.48
N LEU A 65 10.07 0.83 7.68
CA LEU A 65 10.02 0.74 6.21
C LEU A 65 10.25 -0.69 5.70
N LEU A 66 10.51 -1.65 6.60
CA LEU A 66 10.61 -3.08 6.30
C LEU A 66 9.44 -3.88 6.86
N MET A 67 8.54 -3.24 7.60
CA MET A 67 7.37 -3.94 8.14
C MET A 67 6.51 -4.49 6.99
N PRO A 68 5.91 -5.67 7.17
CA PRO A 68 4.91 -6.18 6.25
C PRO A 68 3.81 -5.14 6.02
N SER A 69 3.36 -5.05 4.79
CA SER A 69 2.28 -4.15 4.37
C SER A 69 1.13 -4.99 3.87
N ASP A 70 -0.09 -4.55 4.17
CA ASP A 70 -1.32 -5.16 3.63
C ASP A 70 -1.51 -4.84 2.12
N CYS A 71 -0.57 -4.11 1.52
CA CYS A 71 -0.57 -3.83 0.09
C CYS A 71 -0.30 -5.11 -0.70
N MET A 72 -1.31 -5.56 -1.45
CA MET A 72 -1.21 -6.70 -2.35
C MET A 72 -0.81 -6.27 -3.77
N GLU A 73 -0.05 -7.14 -4.44
CA GLU A 73 0.23 -6.98 -5.87
C GLU A 73 -1.09 -6.95 -6.64
N ARG A 74 -1.26 -5.98 -7.54
CA ARG A 74 -2.44 -5.92 -8.38
C ARG A 74 -2.40 -7.08 -9.37
N LYS A 75 -3.30 -8.05 -9.19
CA LYS A 75 -3.54 -9.14 -10.14
C LYS A 75 -4.86 -8.90 -10.87
N TYR A 76 -4.81 -8.92 -12.19
CA TYR A 76 -6.01 -8.86 -13.02
C TYR A 76 -6.48 -10.29 -13.29
N VAL A 77 -7.65 -10.62 -12.77
CA VAL A 77 -8.31 -11.92 -12.99
C VAL A 77 -9.58 -11.64 -13.80
N PHE A 78 -9.52 -11.92 -15.10
CA PHE A 78 -10.62 -11.66 -16.03
C PHE A 78 -11.62 -12.81 -16.06
N GLU A 79 -11.16 -14.04 -15.81
CA GLU A 79 -11.99 -15.23 -15.70
C GLU A 79 -12.53 -15.34 -14.27
N ARG A 80 -13.86 -15.37 -14.12
CA ARG A 80 -14.52 -15.59 -12.83
C ARG A 80 -15.20 -16.96 -12.88
N PRO A 81 -14.54 -18.05 -12.44
CA PRO A 81 -15.12 -19.38 -12.41
C PRO A 81 -16.09 -19.58 -11.22
N PHE A 82 -16.59 -18.49 -10.63
CA PHE A 82 -17.49 -18.48 -9.49
C PHE A 82 -18.52 -17.38 -9.64
N GLU A 83 -19.67 -17.57 -9.00
CA GLU A 83 -20.73 -16.57 -8.86
C GLU A 83 -20.77 -16.08 -7.41
N VAL A 84 -21.02 -14.79 -7.22
CA VAL A 84 -21.27 -14.22 -5.89
C VAL A 84 -22.73 -13.82 -5.84
N VAL A 85 -23.49 -14.53 -5.01
CA VAL A 85 -24.90 -14.25 -4.78
C VAL A 85 -25.03 -13.38 -3.54
N PHE A 86 -25.76 -12.27 -3.65
CA PHE A 86 -26.14 -11.42 -2.52
C PHE A 86 -27.63 -11.58 -2.26
N PRO A 87 -28.03 -12.61 -1.51
CA PRO A 87 -29.44 -12.86 -1.24
C PRO A 87 -30.03 -11.76 -0.37
N THR A 88 -31.30 -11.48 -0.60
CA THR A 88 -32.11 -10.66 0.29
C THR A 88 -32.33 -11.37 1.63
N ARG A 89 -32.77 -10.61 2.63
CA ARG A 89 -33.07 -11.17 3.95
C ARG A 89 -34.19 -12.20 3.89
N GLU A 90 -35.21 -11.94 3.08
CA GLU A 90 -36.36 -12.82 2.89
C GLU A 90 -35.95 -14.12 2.21
N GLU A 91 -35.07 -14.08 1.21
CA GLU A 91 -34.55 -15.28 0.54
C GLU A 91 -33.69 -16.13 1.49
N TRP A 92 -32.94 -15.47 2.40
CA TRP A 92 -32.16 -16.14 3.43
C TRP A 92 -33.05 -16.81 4.48
N ASP A 93 -34.02 -16.09 5.03
CA ASP A 93 -34.92 -16.60 6.09
C ASP A 93 -35.83 -17.73 5.56
N ASN A 94 -36.18 -17.73 4.26
CA ASN A 94 -37.05 -18.73 3.64
C ASN A 94 -36.30 -19.97 3.07
N ASN A 95 -34.98 -20.08 3.26
CA ASN A 95 -34.14 -21.15 2.69
C ASN A 95 -34.34 -21.33 1.16
N THR A 96 -34.61 -20.24 0.43
CA THR A 96 -34.79 -20.31 -1.03
C THR A 96 -33.47 -20.28 -1.79
N ILE A 97 -32.35 -20.13 -1.07
CA ILE A 97 -31.00 -20.12 -1.64
C ILE A 97 -30.50 -21.57 -1.65
N ASP A 98 -30.29 -22.11 -2.85
CA ASP A 98 -29.67 -23.41 -3.04
C ASP A 98 -28.17 -23.30 -2.74
N THR A 99 -27.80 -23.55 -1.49
CA THR A 99 -26.38 -23.64 -1.08
C THR A 99 -25.93 -25.09 -1.22
N LYS A 100 -24.99 -25.34 -2.13
CA LYS A 100 -24.36 -26.65 -2.29
C LYS A 100 -23.30 -26.82 -1.21
N ASN A 101 -22.95 -28.08 -0.92
CA ASN A 101 -21.95 -28.39 0.11
C ASN A 101 -20.55 -27.79 -0.15
N ASP A 102 -20.24 -27.40 -1.40
CA ASP A 102 -18.96 -26.78 -1.78
C ASP A 102 -19.02 -25.24 -1.82
N ASP A 103 -20.17 -24.62 -1.55
CA ASP A 103 -20.32 -23.17 -1.59
C ASP A 103 -19.71 -22.52 -0.34
N LEU A 104 -19.03 -21.39 -0.54
CA LEU A 104 -18.41 -20.65 0.55
C LEU A 104 -19.37 -19.58 1.10
N ILE A 105 -19.90 -19.83 2.29
CA ILE A 105 -20.86 -18.95 2.96
C ILE A 105 -20.12 -17.95 3.85
N TRP A 106 -20.34 -16.65 3.61
CA TRP A 106 -19.77 -15.56 4.39
C TRP A 106 -20.84 -14.80 5.16
N TYR A 107 -20.64 -14.67 6.45
CA TYR A 107 -21.50 -13.90 7.35
C TYR A 107 -20.84 -12.56 7.67
N THR A 108 -21.56 -11.46 7.49
CA THR A 108 -21.11 -10.14 7.95
C THR A 108 -21.58 -9.90 9.39
N ASP A 109 -21.00 -8.92 10.07
CA ASP A 109 -21.31 -8.60 11.48
C ASP A 109 -22.80 -8.28 11.73
N GLY A 110 -23.54 -7.87 10.69
CA GLY A 110 -25.00 -7.63 10.75
C GLY A 110 -25.88 -8.86 10.53
N SER A 111 -25.31 -10.03 10.27
CA SER A 111 -26.07 -11.27 10.08
C SER A 111 -26.60 -11.80 11.42
N LYS A 112 -27.80 -12.38 11.41
CA LYS A 112 -28.32 -13.07 12.61
C LYS A 112 -27.37 -14.21 12.94
N LYS A 113 -26.73 -14.15 14.12
CA LYS A 113 -26.12 -15.34 14.71
C LYS A 113 -27.26 -16.29 15.05
N CYS A 114 -27.44 -17.34 14.26
CA CYS A 114 -28.28 -18.45 14.70
C CYS A 114 -27.69 -18.93 16.04
N ASN A 115 -28.51 -18.91 17.09
CA ASN A 115 -28.17 -19.54 18.35
C ASN A 115 -27.97 -21.03 18.06
N LEU A 116 -26.72 -21.46 17.89
CA LEU A 116 -26.33 -22.85 17.99
C LEU A 116 -26.53 -23.24 19.46
N SER A 117 -27.73 -23.75 19.75
CA SER A 117 -28.10 -24.43 20.99
C SER A 117 -27.43 -25.80 21.05
#